data_AF-A7T2K7-F1
#
_entry.id   AF-A7T2K7-F1
#
_cell.length_a   1.000
_cell.length_b   1.000
_cell.length_c   1.000
_cell.angle_alpha   90.00
_cell.angle_beta   90.00
_cell.angle_gamma   90.00
#
_symmetry.space_group_name_H-M   'P 1'
#
loop_
_entity.id
_entity.type
_entity.pdbx_description
1 polymer ?
#
loop_
_entity_poly.entity_id
_entity_poly.type
_entity_poly.pdbx_seq_one_letter_code
_entity_poly.pdbx_strand_id
1 'polypeptide(L)'
;GDVRLVGGLNQYEGRVEIYYNKEWGTICDHDWNIAEAMVVCRQLGFVTALYNPHNAAFGQGIGTIWLDSVTCNGSEDSLLSCSGIGTFGRTSCTHARDASVVCQQPTGLFESWIY
;
A
#
# COMPACT_ATOMS: atom_id res chain seq x y z
N GLY A 1 5.20 -10.21 -3.65
CA GLY A 1 6.40 -9.36 -3.51
C GLY A 1 6.24 -8.61 -2.22
N ASP A 2 7.32 -8.40 -1.49
CA ASP A 2 7.24 -7.77 -0.17
C ASP A 2 6.76 -6.33 -0.30
N VAL A 3 5.95 -5.89 0.65
CA VAL A 3 5.38 -4.53 0.73
C VAL A 3 5.80 -3.90 2.05
N ARG A 4 5.98 -2.58 2.07
CA ARG A 4 6.20 -1.80 3.29
C ARG A 4 5.50 -0.44 3.23
N LEU A 5 5.28 0.16 4.39
CA LEU A 5 4.75 1.52 4.54
C LEU A 5 5.87 2.47 4.97
N VAL A 6 5.93 3.65 4.36
CA VAL A 6 6.96 4.67 4.63
C VAL A 6 6.32 6.06 4.78
N GLY A 7 6.86 6.89 5.67
CA GLY A 7 6.43 8.29 5.84
C GLY A 7 5.22 8.50 6.75
N GLY A 8 4.61 7.43 7.27
CA GLY A 8 3.59 7.49 8.31
C GLY A 8 4.14 7.82 9.70
N LEU A 9 3.26 8.22 10.62
CA LEU A 9 3.61 8.44 12.03
C LEU A 9 3.76 7.13 12.81
N ASN A 10 3.22 6.03 12.27
CA ASN A 10 3.24 4.71 12.85
C ASN A 10 3.24 3.62 11.75
N GLN A 11 3.33 2.35 12.14
CA GLN A 11 3.44 1.22 11.21
C GLN A 11 2.17 0.89 10.41
N TYR A 12 1.02 1.52 10.73
CA TYR A 12 -0.27 1.24 10.11
C TYR A 12 -0.61 2.22 8.98
N GLU A 13 0.23 3.19 8.69
CA GLU A 13 -0.03 4.19 7.67
C GLU A 13 1.24 4.56 6.92
N GLY A 14 1.07 4.99 5.67
CA GLY A 14 2.20 5.47 4.87
C GLY A 14 2.01 5.29 3.38
N ARG A 15 3.00 5.79 2.65
CA ARG A 15 3.21 5.51 1.23
C ARG A 15 3.51 4.03 1.07
N VAL A 16 2.89 3.40 0.08
CA VAL A 16 3.12 1.99 -0.25
C VAL A 16 4.35 1.86 -1.12
N GLU A 17 5.29 1.03 -0.69
CA GLU A 17 6.44 0.62 -1.48
C GLU A 17 6.43 -0.90 -1.66
N ILE A 18 6.84 -1.36 -2.85
CA ILE A 18 6.92 -2.77 -3.20
C ILE A 18 8.35 -3.14 -3.58
N TYR A 19 8.78 -4.32 -3.15
CA TYR A 19 10.07 -4.88 -3.51
C TYR A 19 9.94 -5.72 -4.78
N TYR A 20 10.59 -5.27 -5.85
CA TYR A 20 10.61 -5.95 -7.14
C TYR A 20 11.98 -5.78 -7.80
N ASN A 21 12.45 -6.82 -8.49
CA ASN A 21 13.76 -6.83 -9.15
C ASN A 21 14.94 -6.35 -8.26
N LYS A 22 14.92 -6.78 -6.99
CA LYS A 22 15.93 -6.46 -5.95
C LYS A 22 15.97 -4.99 -5.51
N GLU A 23 14.95 -4.20 -5.82
CA GLU A 23 14.88 -2.79 -5.46
C GLU A 23 13.50 -2.43 -4.91
N TRP A 24 13.47 -1.51 -3.95
CA TRP A 24 12.23 -0.89 -3.50
C TRP A 24 11.82 0.20 -4.48
N GLY A 25 10.53 0.29 -4.73
CA GLY A 25 9.94 1.36 -5.51
C GLY A 25 8.50 1.60 -5.10
N THR A 26 7.90 2.66 -5.64
CA THR A 26 6.56 3.09 -5.27
C THR A 26 5.50 2.54 -6.22
N ILE A 27 4.24 2.85 -5.93
CA ILE A 27 3.08 2.48 -6.72
C ILE A 27 2.33 3.77 -7.06
N CYS A 28 1.88 3.93 -8.31
CA CYS A 28 1.04 5.06 -8.67
C CYS A 28 -0.38 4.92 -8.11
N ASP A 29 -1.00 6.03 -7.72
CA ASP A 29 -2.38 6.11 -7.23
C ASP A 29 -3.45 6.08 -8.34
N HIS A 30 -3.06 5.85 -9.60
CA HIS A 30 -4.00 5.66 -10.70
C HIS A 30 -4.83 4.40 -10.46
N ASP A 31 -6.15 4.54 -10.47
CA ASP A 31 -7.13 3.51 -10.09
C ASP A 31 -6.99 2.96 -8.64
N TRP A 32 -6.16 3.58 -7.81
CA TRP A 32 -5.91 3.16 -6.43
C TRP A 32 -7.10 3.43 -5.54
N ASN A 33 -7.87 2.39 -5.22
CA ASN A 33 -9.07 2.49 -4.43
C ASN A 33 -8.92 1.72 -3.10
N ILE A 34 -10.02 1.56 -2.39
CA ILE A 34 -10.01 0.93 -1.07
C ILE A 34 -9.68 -0.57 -1.16
N ALA A 35 -9.98 -1.24 -2.28
CA ALA A 35 -9.71 -2.65 -2.48
C ALA A 35 -8.19 -2.94 -2.51
N GLU A 36 -7.40 -2.15 -3.23
CA GLU A 36 -5.94 -2.28 -3.24
C GLU A 36 -5.36 -2.01 -1.85
N ALA A 37 -5.90 -0.99 -1.17
CA ALA A 37 -5.49 -0.67 0.19
C ALA A 37 -5.79 -1.83 1.17
N MET A 38 -6.96 -2.48 1.05
CA MET A 38 -7.32 -3.65 1.87
C MET A 38 -6.35 -4.81 1.64
N VAL A 39 -5.96 -5.07 0.39
CA VAL A 39 -4.97 -6.10 0.05
C VAL A 39 -3.62 -5.76 0.70
N VAL A 40 -3.14 -4.51 0.61
CA VAL A 40 -1.89 -4.08 1.27
C VAL A 40 -1.96 -4.29 2.77
N CYS A 41 -3.01 -3.81 3.43
CA CYS A 41 -3.13 -3.91 4.88
C CYS A 41 -3.17 -5.37 5.34
N ARG A 42 -3.93 -6.23 4.65
CA ARG A 42 -3.96 -7.68 4.94
C ARG A 42 -2.63 -8.35 4.66
N GLN A 43 -1.96 -7.99 3.56
CA GLN A 43 -0.65 -8.52 3.20
C GLN A 43 0.41 -8.20 4.26
N LEU A 44 0.29 -7.05 4.94
CA LEU A 44 1.14 -6.65 6.07
C LEU A 44 0.72 -7.26 7.42
N GLY A 45 -0.35 -8.05 7.46
CA GLY A 45 -0.87 -8.69 8.68
C GLY A 45 -1.81 -7.81 9.51
N PHE A 46 -2.30 -6.71 8.96
CA PHE A 46 -3.32 -5.87 9.61
C PHE A 46 -4.74 -6.34 9.25
N VAL A 47 -5.74 -5.79 9.94
CA VAL A 47 -7.14 -6.23 9.81
C VAL A 47 -7.72 -5.87 8.44
N THR A 48 -7.69 -4.58 8.09
CA THR A 48 -8.23 -4.04 6.84
C THR A 48 -7.69 -2.63 6.60
N ALA A 49 -8.01 -2.00 5.47
CA ALA A 49 -7.79 -0.58 5.24
C ALA A 49 -8.97 0.25 5.76
N LEU A 50 -8.64 1.38 6.39
CA LEU A 50 -9.61 2.43 6.75
C LEU A 50 -9.70 3.49 5.65
N TYR A 51 -8.55 3.86 5.08
CA TYR A 51 -8.46 4.91 4.05
C TYR A 51 -7.38 4.59 3.01
N ASN A 52 -7.53 5.15 1.81
CA ASN A 52 -6.57 5.11 0.71
C ASN A 52 -6.20 6.54 0.28
N PRO A 53 -5.34 7.27 1.03
CA PRO A 53 -4.98 8.63 0.64
C PRO A 53 -4.25 8.69 -0.71
N HIS A 54 -4.49 9.78 -1.45
CA HIS A 54 -3.97 10.03 -2.80
C HIS A 54 -2.94 11.15 -2.81
N ASN A 55 -2.29 11.36 -3.96
CA ASN A 55 -1.38 12.47 -4.23
C ASN A 55 -0.21 12.56 -3.23
N ALA A 56 0.46 11.42 -2.98
CA ALA A 56 1.62 11.35 -2.10
C ALA A 56 1.38 11.91 -0.68
N ALA A 57 0.23 11.58 -0.08
CA ALA A 57 -0.19 12.11 1.22
C ALA A 57 0.84 11.89 2.35
N PHE A 58 1.64 10.82 2.29
CA PHE A 58 2.73 10.53 3.24
C PHE A 58 4.12 10.86 2.66
N GLY A 59 4.16 11.83 1.76
CA GLY A 59 5.36 12.27 1.07
C GLY A 59 5.68 11.43 -0.16
N GLN A 60 6.45 12.04 -1.04
CA GLN A 60 6.94 11.42 -2.27
C GLN A 60 8.04 10.40 -1.96
N GLY A 61 8.03 9.29 -2.71
CA GLY A 61 9.14 8.37 -2.76
C GLY A 61 10.23 8.84 -3.72
N ILE A 62 11.16 7.93 -3.98
CA ILE A 62 12.27 8.11 -4.92
C ILE A 62 12.47 6.83 -5.72
N GLY A 63 13.16 6.94 -6.86
CA GLY A 63 13.53 5.79 -7.69
C GLY A 63 12.40 5.38 -8.63
N THR A 64 12.23 4.08 -8.78
CA THR A 64 11.29 3.52 -9.76
C THR A 64 9.87 3.47 -9.21
N ILE A 65 8.89 3.92 -9.99
CA ILE A 65 7.48 3.60 -9.75
C ILE A 65 7.23 2.23 -10.40
N TRP A 66 7.12 1.19 -9.59
CA TRP A 66 7.05 -0.19 -10.08
C TRP A 66 5.70 -0.54 -10.65
N LEU A 67 4.61 -0.06 -10.06
CA LEU A 67 3.26 -0.44 -10.43
C LEU A 67 2.42 0.79 -10.74
N ASP A 68 1.50 0.62 -11.68
CA ASP A 68 0.54 1.61 -12.14
C ASP A 68 -0.75 0.87 -12.53
N SER A 69 -1.92 1.50 -12.32
CA SER A 69 -3.24 0.92 -12.58
C SER A 69 -3.43 -0.49 -12.00
N VAL A 70 -3.02 -0.70 -10.75
CA VAL A 70 -3.28 -1.96 -10.05
C VAL A 70 -4.78 -2.04 -9.75
N THR A 71 -5.42 -3.16 -10.09
CA THR A 71 -6.84 -3.35 -9.82
C THR A 71 -7.08 -4.67 -9.09
N CYS A 72 -7.51 -4.55 -7.84
CA CYS A 72 -7.81 -5.65 -6.93
C CYS A 72 -9.33 -5.77 -6.71
N ASN A 73 -9.80 -6.98 -6.40
CA ASN A 73 -11.14 -7.22 -5.86
C ASN A 73 -11.20 -7.00 -4.34
N GLY A 74 -10.04 -6.93 -3.67
CA GLY A 74 -9.91 -6.71 -2.22
C GLY A 74 -9.72 -8.01 -1.43
N SER A 75 -9.88 -9.16 -2.07
CA SER A 75 -9.76 -10.49 -1.47
C SER A 75 -8.41 -11.17 -1.74
N GLU A 76 -7.59 -10.60 -2.61
CA GLU A 76 -6.26 -11.11 -2.94
C GLU A 76 -5.34 -11.16 -1.71
N ASP A 77 -4.39 -12.08 -1.72
CA ASP A 77 -3.41 -12.25 -0.63
C ASP A 77 -2.22 -11.29 -0.75
N SER A 78 -1.97 -10.79 -1.96
CA SER A 78 -0.90 -9.83 -2.21
C SER A 78 -1.24 -8.92 -3.36
N LEU A 79 -0.64 -7.72 -3.39
CA LEU A 79 -0.78 -6.82 -4.53
C LEU A 79 -0.42 -7.51 -5.84
N LEU A 80 0.65 -8.33 -5.87
CA LEU A 80 1.09 -9.05 -7.07
C LEU A 80 0.07 -10.08 -7.61
N SER A 81 -0.98 -10.39 -6.85
CA SER A 81 -2.06 -11.27 -7.26
C SER A 81 -3.23 -10.51 -7.90
N CYS A 82 -3.22 -9.18 -7.86
CA CYS A 82 -4.23 -8.34 -8.48
C CYS A 82 -4.04 -8.24 -10.00
N SER A 83 -5.10 -7.82 -10.68
CA SER A 83 -5.05 -7.55 -12.12
C SER A 83 -4.33 -6.24 -12.44
N GLY A 84 -3.96 -6.02 -13.70
CA GLY A 84 -3.31 -4.78 -14.15
C GLY A 84 -1.78 -4.72 -13.97
N ILE A 85 -1.17 -5.69 -13.26
CA ILE A 85 0.27 -5.71 -12.92
C ILE A 85 1.21 -6.06 -14.09
N GLY A 86 0.68 -6.19 -15.31
CA GLY A 86 1.42 -6.67 -16.49
C GLY A 86 2.62 -5.81 -16.93
N THR A 87 2.79 -4.60 -16.41
CA THR A 87 3.83 -3.66 -16.85
C THR A 87 4.57 -3.01 -15.69
N PHE A 88 5.54 -3.74 -15.13
CA PHE A 88 6.43 -3.19 -14.11
C PHE A 88 7.32 -2.06 -14.66
N GLY A 89 7.44 -0.96 -13.90
CA GLY A 89 8.36 0.14 -14.22
C GLY A 89 7.97 0.97 -15.45
N ARG A 90 6.73 0.80 -15.96
CA ARG A 90 6.21 1.58 -17.08
C ARG A 90 4.99 2.36 -16.63
N THR A 91 5.15 3.66 -16.45
CA THR A 91 4.09 4.57 -16.03
C THR A 91 4.36 5.98 -16.53
N SER A 92 3.31 6.78 -16.70
CA SER A 92 3.40 8.23 -16.90
C SER A 92 3.28 9.01 -15.60
N CYS A 93 3.05 8.32 -14.48
CA CYS A 93 2.96 8.92 -13.16
C CYS A 93 4.30 9.53 -12.72
N THR A 94 4.20 10.50 -11.84
CA THR A 94 5.34 11.04 -11.09
C THR A 94 5.14 10.70 -9.61
N HIS A 95 6.18 10.85 -8.79
CA HIS A 95 6.06 10.60 -7.36
C HIS A 95 5.03 11.48 -6.63
N ALA A 96 4.55 12.58 -7.26
CA ALA A 96 3.41 13.34 -6.74
C ALA A 96 2.10 12.53 -6.69
N ARG A 97 2.10 11.34 -7.31
CA ARG A 97 0.98 10.40 -7.40
C ARG A 97 1.30 9.07 -6.71
N ASP A 98 2.24 9.05 -5.76
CA ASP A 98 2.53 7.81 -5.01
C ASP A 98 1.34 7.43 -4.11
N ALA A 99 0.92 6.17 -4.24
CA ALA A 99 -0.18 5.58 -3.51
C ALA A 99 0.13 5.39 -2.03
N SER A 100 -0.92 5.48 -1.20
CA SER A 100 -0.81 5.37 0.25
C SER A 100 -1.97 4.60 0.86
N VAL A 101 -1.78 4.12 2.08
CA VAL A 101 -2.82 3.46 2.88
C VAL A 101 -2.82 3.94 4.31
N VAL A 102 -3.99 3.84 4.93
CA VAL A 102 -4.17 3.87 6.38
C VAL A 102 -4.90 2.59 6.76
N CYS A 103 -4.24 1.74 7.52
CA CYS A 103 -4.72 0.44 7.96
C CYS A 103 -5.37 0.54 9.34
N GLN A 104 -6.32 -0.35 9.58
CA GLN A 104 -6.89 -0.53 10.90
C GLN A 104 -5.85 -1.19 11.81
N GLN A 105 -5.54 -0.52 12.91
CA GLN A 105 -4.74 -1.12 13.98
C GLN A 105 -5.43 -2.39 14.48
N PRO A 106 -4.70 -3.48 14.77
CA PRO A 106 -5.29 -4.61 15.46
C PRO A 106 -5.96 -4.09 16.73
N THR A 107 -7.28 -4.26 16.83
CA THR A 107 -7.99 -4.05 18.09
C THR A 107 -7.51 -5.16 19.02
N GLY A 108 -6.39 -4.91 19.70
CA GLY A 108 -6.02 -5.69 20.86
C GLY A 108 -7.19 -5.56 21.83
N LEU A 109 -7.75 -6.70 22.24
CA LEU A 109 -8.60 -6.78 23.41
C LEU A 109 -7.85 -6.07 24.54
N PHE A 110 -8.30 -4.88 24.94
CA PHE A 110 -7.97 -4.27 26.21
C PHE A 110 -8.65 -5.05 27.34
N GLU A 111 -8.42 -6.36 27.40
CA GLU A 111 -8.78 -7.19 28.54
C GLU A 111 -7.49 -7.83 29.04
N SER A 112 -6.91 -7.27 30.12
CA SER A 112 -6.27 -8.03 31.21
C SER A 112 -5.37 -7.23 32.16
N TRP A 113 -5.36 -5.89 32.17
CA TRP A 113 -4.65 -5.15 33.23
C TRP A 113 -5.40 -3.92 33.73
N ILE A 114 -6.54 -4.15 34.37
CA ILE A 114 -6.97 -3.30 35.50
C ILE A 114 -7.47 -4.25 36.60
N TYR A 115 -6.54 -4.74 37.42
CA TYR A 115 -6.78 -5.11 38.81
C TYR A 115 -6.08 -4.06 39.68
#